data_AF-A0A933NBT7-F1
#
_entry.id   AF-A0A933NBT7-F1
#
_cell.length_a   1.000
_cell.length_b   1.000
_cell.length_c   1.000
_cell.angle_alpha   90.00
_cell.angle_beta   90.00
_cell.angle_gamma   90.00
#
_symmetry.space_group_name_H-M   'P 1'
#
loop_
_entity.id
_entity.type
_entity.pdbx_description
1 polymer ?
#
loop_
_entity_poly.entity_id
_entity_poly.type
_entity_poly.pdbx_seq_one_letter_code
_entity_poly.pdbx_strand_id
1 'polypeptide(L)'
;MSDVGSPAYVCTVGGSAEPIVSALRQNHPLSFVYFLCSTGPAGSDRTIEEPTAQARRSKCPSCGKTSEEVTHEEAIVARAQLGAGTYSVERVSDPDDLSAVLEACKRIEEDLAARGLGPRVVANYTGGTKTMSLGLGYHAIQAGWEVQVSSGTRKDLIKVTMGERALRQDLSAIVTQRALESARQLFERHDFEGTTSVLEDLYARHSVPKELRPTCDELLERARMWTAIDRFDLASAAKLAELGDDREKLTGLRRGLRALSLFDDPSTTWSPKDVDGLGLLEDLLTNADRCAQRGHYDDAFARLYRATELSAQLRLRRTHNVVTGDVDLSNPRLPDSSKPWLDSRRRDAKSPILIALFDAFRLLDELADPLGAYFMAHKEELLGFLEVRNRSWLAHGVVPVTPEKWRETGPGWFRWLEGAKALVAAS
;
A
#
# COMPACT_ATOMS: atom_id res chain seq x y z
N MET A 1 6.74 -6.91 30.23
CA MET A 1 7.56 -6.72 29.03
C MET A 1 8.00 -8.10 28.63
N SER A 2 7.41 -8.64 27.57
CA SER A 2 7.78 -9.95 27.02
C SER A 2 9.29 -9.99 26.76
N ASP A 3 9.90 -11.12 27.06
CA ASP A 3 11.33 -11.39 26.90
C ASP A 3 11.67 -11.33 25.39
N VAL A 4 11.96 -10.13 24.89
CA VAL A 4 12.44 -9.94 23.52
C VAL A 4 13.89 -10.39 23.54
N GLY A 5 14.17 -11.54 22.91
CA GLY A 5 15.47 -12.19 22.94
C GLY A 5 16.65 -11.27 22.60
N SER A 6 17.84 -11.68 23.04
CA SER A 6 19.09 -10.96 22.82
C SER A 6 19.29 -10.56 21.35
N PRO A 7 19.60 -9.29 21.05
CA PRO A 7 19.73 -8.82 19.68
C PRO A 7 20.99 -9.40 19.02
N ALA A 8 20.94 -9.57 17.71
CA ALA A 8 22.14 -9.68 16.91
C ALA A 8 22.74 -8.28 16.70
N TYR A 9 24.07 -8.20 16.66
CA TYR A 9 24.80 -6.93 16.54
C TYR A 9 25.64 -6.92 15.27
N VAL A 10 25.48 -5.92 14.42
CA VAL A 10 26.30 -5.72 13.22
C VAL A 10 27.07 -4.42 13.39
N CYS A 11 28.39 -4.45 13.26
CA CYS A 11 29.18 -3.24 13.43
C CYS A 11 30.30 -3.10 12.41
N THR A 12 30.50 -1.87 11.92
CA THR A 12 31.66 -1.55 11.10
C THR A 12 32.90 -1.38 11.96
N VAL A 13 34.03 -1.93 11.52
CA VAL A 13 35.31 -1.89 12.26
C VAL A 13 36.32 -1.02 11.51
N GLY A 14 36.93 -0.09 12.24
CA GLY A 14 37.98 0.81 11.74
C GLY A 14 39.29 0.66 12.51
N GLY A 15 40.11 1.72 12.52
CA GLY A 15 41.42 1.70 13.18
C GLY A 15 41.40 1.85 14.71
N SER A 16 40.23 2.00 15.34
CA SER A 16 40.09 2.11 16.81
C SER A 16 39.10 1.08 17.33
N ALA A 17 39.54 0.26 18.28
CA ALA A 17 38.75 -0.82 18.87
C ALA A 17 37.85 -0.36 20.02
N GLU A 18 38.23 0.69 20.76
CA GLU A 18 37.51 1.16 21.97
C GLU A 18 36.01 1.44 21.73
N PRO A 19 35.59 2.15 20.66
CA PRO A 19 34.18 2.50 20.48
C PRO A 19 33.30 1.29 20.21
N ILE A 20 33.88 0.25 19.59
CA ILE A 20 33.21 -1.01 19.27
C ILE A 20 33.12 -1.87 20.53
N VAL A 21 34.22 -2.01 21.28
CA VAL A 21 34.25 -2.78 22.54
C VAL A 21 33.26 -2.20 23.56
N SER A 22 33.23 -0.87 23.72
CA SER A 22 32.27 -0.21 24.61
C SER A 22 30.82 -0.47 24.18
N ALA A 23 30.54 -0.37 22.89
CA ALA A 23 29.20 -0.61 22.34
C ALA A 23 28.74 -2.06 22.51
N LEU A 24 29.62 -3.05 22.29
CA LEU A 24 29.32 -4.47 22.49
C LEU A 24 28.99 -4.76 23.97
N ARG A 25 29.79 -4.22 24.90
CA ARG A 25 29.53 -4.35 26.35
C ARG A 25 28.20 -3.70 26.76
N GLN A 26 27.89 -2.53 26.20
CA GLN A 26 26.64 -1.81 26.50
C GLN A 26 25.39 -2.57 26.05
N ASN A 27 25.46 -3.34 24.95
CA ASN A 27 24.30 -4.05 24.38
C ASN A 27 24.20 -5.52 24.85
N HIS A 28 25.10 -6.00 25.72
CA HIS A 28 25.09 -7.38 26.22
C HIS A 28 23.83 -7.67 27.08
N PRO A 29 23.23 -8.88 27.03
CA PRO A 29 23.62 -10.04 26.22
C PRO A 29 23.24 -9.94 24.74
N LEU A 30 24.15 -10.38 23.88
CA LEU A 30 23.99 -10.44 22.42
C LEU A 30 23.80 -11.90 21.98
N SER A 31 22.95 -12.13 20.99
CA SER A 31 22.78 -13.47 20.42
C SER A 31 23.89 -13.82 19.44
N PHE A 32 24.39 -12.82 18.69
CA PHE A 32 25.49 -12.98 17.74
C PHE A 32 26.08 -11.63 17.33
N VAL A 33 27.35 -11.60 16.89
CA VAL A 33 28.03 -10.38 16.44
C VAL A 33 28.59 -10.54 15.02
N TYR A 34 28.28 -9.61 14.12
CA TYR A 34 28.93 -9.47 12.82
C TYR A 34 29.85 -8.26 12.84
N PHE A 35 31.11 -8.49 12.44
CA PHE A 35 32.07 -7.43 12.18
C PHE A 35 32.18 -7.22 10.68
N LEU A 36 31.84 -6.02 10.21
CA LEU A 36 32.04 -5.59 8.83
C LEU A 36 33.33 -4.79 8.76
N CYS A 37 34.36 -5.32 8.10
CA CYS A 37 35.71 -4.75 8.12
C CYS A 37 36.36 -4.73 6.73
N SER A 38 37.34 -3.84 6.54
CA SER A 38 38.20 -3.92 5.36
C SER A 38 39.25 -5.01 5.52
N THR A 39 39.69 -5.60 4.41
CA THR A 39 40.80 -6.56 4.38
C THR A 39 41.99 -6.03 3.56
N GLY A 40 43.12 -6.72 3.61
CA GLY A 40 44.36 -6.35 2.93
C GLY A 40 45.44 -5.79 3.88
N PRO A 41 46.54 -5.23 3.35
CA PRO A 41 47.71 -4.84 4.16
C PRO A 41 47.42 -3.82 5.27
N ALA A 42 46.43 -2.95 5.05
CA ALA A 42 45.94 -1.95 6.00
C ALA A 42 44.47 -2.23 6.42
N GLY A 43 44.02 -3.49 6.28
CA GLY A 43 42.67 -3.92 6.65
C GLY A 43 42.40 -3.81 8.15
N SER A 44 41.16 -3.47 8.51
CA SER A 44 40.72 -3.43 9.91
C SER A 44 40.38 -4.83 10.46
N ASP A 45 40.29 -5.85 9.62
CA ASP A 45 40.07 -7.25 10.00
C ASP A 45 41.07 -7.76 11.06
N ARG A 46 42.33 -7.33 10.96
CA ARG A 46 43.39 -7.63 11.93
C ARG A 46 43.10 -7.20 13.36
N THR A 47 42.31 -6.14 13.56
CA THR A 47 41.97 -5.65 14.91
C THR A 47 40.96 -6.53 15.64
N ILE A 48 40.29 -7.44 14.91
CA ILE A 48 39.16 -8.20 15.43
C ILE A 48 39.63 -9.41 16.20
N GLU A 49 40.48 -10.23 15.58
CA GLU A 49 40.90 -11.56 16.07
C GLU A 49 42.36 -11.57 16.55
N GLU A 50 43.19 -10.62 16.10
CA GLU A 50 44.61 -10.56 16.44
C GLU A 50 44.93 -9.37 17.36
N PRO A 51 45.88 -9.50 18.31
CA PRO A 51 46.44 -8.36 19.02
C PRO A 51 47.13 -7.42 18.05
N THR A 52 46.93 -6.11 18.22
CA THR A 52 47.56 -5.10 17.38
C THR A 52 48.54 -4.24 18.17
N ALA A 53 49.59 -3.78 17.51
CA ALA A 53 50.53 -2.82 18.07
C ALA A 53 50.37 -1.49 17.33
N GLN A 54 49.93 -0.45 18.04
CA GLN A 54 49.90 0.91 17.50
C GLN A 54 51.14 1.65 17.95
N ALA A 55 52.02 1.99 17.00
CA ALA A 55 53.14 2.86 17.23
C ALA A 55 52.72 4.32 17.04
N ARG A 56 52.69 5.09 18.12
CA ARG A 56 52.37 6.52 18.09
C ARG A 56 53.66 7.32 18.17
N ARG A 57 54.00 8.00 17.07
CA ARG A 57 55.15 8.91 17.02
C ARG A 57 54.73 10.29 17.48
N SER A 58 55.28 10.72 18.60
CA SER A 58 55.10 12.07 19.13
C SER A 58 56.42 12.83 19.04
N LYS A 59 56.36 14.07 18.55
CA LYS A 59 57.54 14.93 18.47
C LYS A 59 57.51 15.88 19.66
N CYS A 60 58.53 15.81 20.52
CA CYS A 60 58.62 16.67 21.69
C CYS A 60 58.68 18.14 21.25
N PRO A 61 57.73 19.01 21.66
CA PRO A 61 57.72 20.42 21.26
C PRO A 61 58.94 21.20 21.76
N SER A 62 59.54 20.76 22.87
CA SER A 62 60.66 21.44 23.54
C SER A 62 62.04 21.06 22.97
N CYS A 63 62.26 19.80 22.62
CA CYS A 63 63.58 19.31 22.23
C CYS A 63 63.64 18.65 20.84
N GLY A 64 62.52 18.61 20.11
CA GLY A 64 62.43 18.09 18.75
C GLY A 64 62.62 16.58 18.60
N LYS A 65 63.00 15.87 19.68
CA LYS A 65 63.15 14.42 19.70
C LYS A 65 61.81 13.74 19.44
N THR A 66 61.84 12.72 18.59
CA THR A 66 60.69 11.87 18.29
C THR A 66 60.71 10.70 19.27
N SER A 67 59.66 10.57 20.06
CA SER A 67 59.40 9.38 20.87
C SER A 67 58.40 8.50 20.13
N GLU A 68 58.65 7.20 20.14
CA GLU A 68 57.74 6.19 19.60
C GLU A 68 57.21 5.38 20.78
N GLU A 69 55.93 5.56 21.07
CA GLU A 69 55.23 4.83 22.12
C GLU A 69 54.44 3.72 21.42
N VAL A 70 54.80 2.47 21.69
CA VAL A 70 54.10 1.30 21.14
C VAL A 70 53.10 0.80 22.17
N THR A 71 51.82 1.01 21.90
CA THR A 71 50.74 0.44 22.70
C THR A 71 50.28 -0.86 22.09
N HIS A 72 50.32 -1.94 22.87
CA HIS A 72 49.74 -3.22 22.50
C HIS A 72 48.27 -3.24 22.93
N GLU A 73 47.37 -3.42 21.97
CA GLU A 73 45.96 -3.61 22.23
C GLU A 73 45.57 -5.06 21.95
N GLU A 74 44.87 -5.67 22.91
CA GLU A 74 44.23 -6.96 22.70
C GLU A 74 43.18 -6.88 21.57
N ALA A 75 42.93 -8.03 20.93
CA ALA A 75 41.92 -8.17 19.88
C ALA A 75 40.52 -7.76 20.39
N ILE A 76 39.67 -7.21 19.52
CA ILE A 76 38.29 -6.80 19.89
C ILE A 76 37.52 -7.96 20.51
N VAL A 77 37.62 -9.17 19.95
CA VAL A 77 36.89 -10.36 20.45
C VAL A 77 37.31 -10.72 21.87
N ALA A 78 38.60 -10.61 22.20
CA ALA A 78 39.12 -10.85 23.55
C ALA A 78 38.63 -9.78 24.54
N ARG A 79 38.74 -8.50 24.15
CA ARG A 79 38.30 -7.37 24.97
C ARG A 79 36.79 -7.37 25.24
N ALA A 80 36.00 -7.79 24.25
CA ALA A 80 34.55 -7.91 24.34
C ALA A 80 34.08 -9.25 24.94
N GLN A 81 35.00 -10.16 25.27
CA GLN A 81 34.73 -11.49 25.84
C GLN A 81 33.81 -12.34 24.96
N LEU A 82 33.98 -12.27 23.63
CA LEU A 82 33.21 -13.04 22.66
C LEU A 82 33.81 -14.45 22.52
N GLY A 83 32.96 -15.47 22.66
CA GLY A 83 33.35 -16.87 22.50
C GLY A 83 33.46 -17.28 21.03
N ALA A 84 34.16 -18.39 20.78
CA ALA A 84 34.16 -19.00 19.45
C ALA A 84 32.71 -19.38 19.06
N GLY A 85 32.32 -19.05 17.83
CA GLY A 85 30.97 -19.32 17.32
C GLY A 85 29.88 -18.33 17.75
N THR A 86 30.22 -17.26 18.49
CA THR A 86 29.28 -16.17 18.82
C THR A 86 29.46 -14.93 17.95
N TYR A 87 30.35 -14.99 16.95
CA TYR A 87 30.59 -13.90 16.00
C TYR A 87 31.00 -14.41 14.62
N SER A 88 30.91 -13.52 13.62
CA SER A 88 31.41 -13.70 12.25
C SER A 88 32.08 -12.43 11.75
N VAL A 89 33.01 -12.57 10.80
CA VAL A 89 33.79 -11.46 10.23
C VAL A 89 33.53 -11.40 8.72
N GLU A 90 32.78 -10.37 8.30
CA GLU A 90 32.50 -10.07 6.91
C GLU A 90 33.53 -9.08 6.38
N ARG A 91 34.34 -9.53 5.41
CA ARG A 91 35.48 -8.78 4.88
C ARG A 91 35.13 -8.13 3.54
N VAL A 92 35.37 -6.83 3.43
CA VAL A 92 35.22 -6.05 2.20
C VAL A 92 36.60 -5.75 1.63
N SER A 93 36.87 -6.18 0.39
CA SER A 93 38.16 -5.97 -0.28
C SER A 93 38.37 -4.53 -0.74
N ASP A 94 37.30 -3.86 -1.18
CA ASP A 94 37.30 -2.43 -1.53
C ASP A 94 36.31 -1.69 -0.61
N PRO A 95 36.78 -1.18 0.55
CA PRO A 95 35.91 -0.51 1.52
C PRO A 95 35.47 0.89 1.09
N ASP A 96 35.97 1.42 -0.03
CA ASP A 96 35.56 2.71 -0.59
C ASP A 96 34.55 2.56 -1.74
N ASP A 97 34.30 1.33 -2.22
CA ASP A 97 33.17 1.00 -3.10
C ASP A 97 31.90 0.71 -2.28
N LEU A 98 30.92 1.62 -2.39
CA LEU A 98 29.64 1.49 -1.70
C LEU A 98 28.87 0.21 -2.11
N SER A 99 28.99 -0.22 -3.37
CA SER A 99 28.30 -1.43 -3.86
C SER A 99 28.85 -2.67 -3.18
N ALA A 100 30.18 -2.76 -3.06
CA ALA A 100 30.84 -3.87 -2.36
C ALA A 100 30.44 -3.94 -0.87
N VAL A 101 30.30 -2.78 -0.22
CA VAL A 101 29.82 -2.69 1.16
C VAL A 101 28.36 -3.15 1.28
N LEU A 102 27.47 -2.74 0.36
CA LEU A 102 26.07 -3.13 0.38
C LEU A 102 25.88 -4.63 0.14
N GLU A 103 26.64 -5.23 -0.77
CA GLU A 103 26.63 -6.67 -0.99
C GLU A 103 27.12 -7.46 0.23
N ALA A 104 28.10 -6.91 0.98
CA ALA A 104 28.52 -7.48 2.25
C ALA A 104 27.42 -7.41 3.32
N CYS A 105 26.72 -6.29 3.42
CA CYS A 105 25.57 -6.16 4.33
C CYS A 105 24.45 -7.15 3.99
N LYS A 106 24.17 -7.36 2.70
CA LYS A 106 23.19 -8.34 2.24
C LYS A 106 23.55 -9.77 2.63
N ARG A 107 24.83 -10.18 2.49
CA ARG A 107 25.29 -11.49 2.96
C ARG A 107 25.13 -11.68 4.47
N ILE A 108 25.36 -10.62 5.25
CA ILE A 108 25.11 -10.62 6.69
C ILE A 108 23.61 -10.83 6.97
N GLU A 109 22.73 -10.13 6.27
CA GLU A 109 21.27 -10.29 6.40
C GLU A 109 20.81 -11.71 6.04
N GLU A 110 21.32 -12.28 4.94
CA GLU A 110 21.03 -13.66 4.52
C GLU A 110 21.47 -14.70 5.57
N ASP A 111 22.66 -14.53 6.16
CA ASP A 111 23.17 -15.43 7.22
C ASP A 111 22.41 -15.25 8.54
N LEU A 112 22.03 -14.01 8.90
CA LEU A 112 21.16 -13.74 10.05
C LEU A 112 19.81 -14.46 9.92
N ALA A 113 19.21 -14.41 8.73
CA ALA A 113 17.96 -15.09 8.42
C ALA A 113 18.13 -16.62 8.49
N ALA A 114 19.20 -17.16 7.89
CA ALA A 114 19.50 -18.60 7.91
C ALA A 114 19.70 -19.15 9.33
N ARG A 115 20.22 -18.32 10.25
CA ARG A 115 20.41 -18.66 11.67
C ARG A 115 19.19 -18.42 12.55
N GLY A 116 18.13 -17.81 12.02
CA GLY A 116 16.97 -17.40 12.82
C GLY A 116 17.24 -16.26 13.81
N LEU A 117 18.27 -15.44 13.56
CA LEU A 117 18.74 -14.35 14.43
C LEU A 117 18.17 -12.97 14.05
N GLY A 118 17.17 -12.94 13.16
CA GLY A 118 16.56 -11.72 12.62
C GLY A 118 15.49 -10.96 13.45
N PRO A 119 14.94 -11.41 14.61
CA PRO A 119 13.86 -10.67 15.27
C PRO A 119 14.25 -9.27 15.75
N ARG A 120 15.54 -9.07 16.06
CA ARG A 120 16.07 -7.79 16.53
C ARG A 120 17.54 -7.68 16.18
N VAL A 121 17.86 -6.80 15.24
CA VAL A 121 19.23 -6.53 14.80
C VAL A 121 19.59 -5.08 15.11
N VAL A 122 20.80 -4.87 15.62
CA VAL A 122 21.34 -3.55 15.92
C VAL A 122 22.57 -3.31 15.04
N ALA A 123 22.51 -2.29 14.20
CA ALA A 123 23.60 -1.83 13.35
C ALA A 123 24.33 -0.65 13.98
N ASN A 124 25.64 -0.79 14.19
CA ASN A 124 26.50 0.27 14.68
C ASN A 124 27.52 0.68 13.62
N TYR A 125 27.36 1.87 13.06
CA TYR A 125 28.18 2.36 11.95
C TYR A 125 29.39 3.22 12.38
N THR A 126 29.81 3.15 13.65
CA THR A 126 30.86 4.03 14.20
C THR A 126 32.22 3.87 13.53
N GLY A 127 32.64 2.63 13.29
CA GLY A 127 33.96 2.32 12.76
C GLY A 127 33.99 2.25 11.22
N GLY A 128 35.16 2.00 10.67
CA GLY A 128 35.38 1.81 9.23
C GLY A 128 35.57 3.11 8.44
N THR A 129 35.56 2.99 7.12
CA THR A 129 35.57 4.14 6.21
C THR A 129 34.21 4.85 6.26
N LYS A 130 34.14 6.09 5.76
CA LYS A 130 32.85 6.80 5.61
C LYS A 130 31.88 6.02 4.73
N THR A 131 32.39 5.36 3.69
CA THR A 131 31.61 4.52 2.79
C THR A 131 31.03 3.30 3.52
N MET A 132 31.82 2.63 4.36
CA MET A 132 31.33 1.53 5.20
C MET A 132 30.23 1.98 6.16
N SER A 133 30.44 3.11 6.85
CA SER A 133 29.44 3.66 7.78
C SER A 133 28.13 4.00 7.06
N LEU A 134 28.22 4.64 5.88
CA LEU A 134 27.06 4.96 5.05
C LEU A 134 26.35 3.69 4.56
N GLY A 135 27.09 2.70 4.08
CA GLY A 135 26.53 1.45 3.56
C GLY A 135 25.78 0.65 4.63
N LEU A 136 26.39 0.45 5.81
CA LEU A 136 25.73 -0.23 6.92
C LEU A 136 24.51 0.57 7.42
N GLY A 137 24.63 1.89 7.57
CA GLY A 137 23.52 2.73 8.01
C GLY A 137 22.34 2.72 7.03
N TYR A 138 22.61 2.83 5.73
CA TYR A 138 21.60 2.76 4.69
C TYR A 138 20.91 1.40 4.65
N HIS A 139 21.67 0.31 4.67
CA HIS A 139 21.13 -1.05 4.66
C HIS A 139 20.29 -1.31 5.91
N ALA A 140 20.76 -0.90 7.09
CA ALA A 140 20.01 -1.02 8.34
C ALA A 140 18.65 -0.32 8.29
N ILE A 141 18.55 0.86 7.66
CA ILE A 141 17.28 1.56 7.48
C ILE A 141 16.33 0.75 6.59
N GLN A 142 16.82 0.18 5.50
CA GLN A 142 16.01 -0.62 4.59
C GLN A 142 15.53 -1.94 5.21
N ALA A 143 16.41 -2.61 5.96
CA ALA A 143 16.13 -3.88 6.63
C ALA A 143 15.33 -3.69 7.94
N GLY A 144 15.06 -2.45 8.35
CA GLY A 144 14.35 -2.13 9.59
C GLY A 144 15.14 -2.44 10.87
N TRP A 145 16.46 -2.46 10.80
CA TRP A 145 17.34 -2.67 11.93
C TRP A 145 17.43 -1.43 12.82
N GLU A 146 17.73 -1.63 14.10
CA GLU A 146 18.04 -0.52 14.99
C GLU A 146 19.38 0.09 14.62
N VAL A 147 19.47 1.42 14.66
CA VAL A 147 20.67 2.13 14.24
C VAL A 147 21.34 2.79 15.43
N GLN A 148 22.65 2.59 15.58
CA GLN A 148 23.48 3.15 16.65
C GLN A 148 24.74 3.82 16.12
N VAL A 149 25.20 4.85 16.84
CA VAL A 149 26.53 5.44 16.68
C VAL A 149 27.16 5.62 18.05
N SER A 150 28.41 5.22 18.20
CA SER A 150 29.19 5.44 19.42
C SER A 150 29.74 6.86 19.38
N SER A 151 29.47 7.60 20.45
CA SER A 151 29.96 8.95 20.64
C SER A 151 30.49 9.10 22.07
N GLY A 152 31.56 9.86 22.23
CA GLY A 152 32.13 10.20 23.51
C GLY A 152 32.18 11.71 23.73
N THR A 153 32.27 12.14 24.99
CA THR A 153 32.30 13.56 25.34
C THR A 153 33.61 14.18 24.85
N ARG A 154 33.52 15.12 23.90
CA ARG A 154 34.67 15.90 23.40
C ARG A 154 34.75 17.19 24.21
N LYS A 155 35.80 17.36 25.02
CA LYS A 155 36.12 18.69 25.60
C LYS A 155 36.78 19.61 24.57
N ASP A 156 37.53 19.05 23.61
CA ASP A 156 38.17 19.76 22.50
C ASP A 156 38.06 18.94 21.19
N LEU A 157 38.31 19.58 20.02
CA LEU A 157 38.34 18.94 18.68
C LEU A 157 39.42 17.85 18.52
N ILE A 158 40.32 17.69 19.49
CA ILE A 158 41.54 16.90 19.38
C ILE A 158 41.42 15.50 20.03
N LYS A 159 40.58 15.34 21.07
CA LYS A 159 40.46 14.05 21.78
C LYS A 159 39.17 13.91 22.61
N VAL A 160 38.53 12.75 22.51
CA VAL A 160 37.46 12.31 23.42
C VAL A 160 38.07 12.12 24.81
N THR A 161 37.46 12.71 25.85
CA THR A 161 38.10 12.86 27.17
C THR A 161 37.52 11.91 28.22
N MET A 162 36.27 11.44 28.06
CA MET A 162 35.66 10.40 28.90
C MET A 162 34.43 9.74 28.23
N GLY A 163 34.29 8.43 28.45
CA GLY A 163 33.06 7.64 28.31
C GLY A 163 32.44 7.61 26.92
N GLU A 164 32.93 6.72 26.05
CA GLU A 164 32.25 6.41 24.78
C GLU A 164 31.00 5.57 25.04
N ARG A 165 29.86 6.00 24.49
CA ARG A 165 28.57 5.31 24.61
C ARG A 165 27.94 5.12 23.23
N ALA A 166 27.33 3.97 23.01
CA ALA A 166 26.49 3.72 21.85
C ALA A 166 25.16 4.46 22.00
N LEU A 167 24.87 5.37 21.08
CA LEU A 167 23.66 6.19 21.05
C LEU A 167 22.76 5.70 19.92
N ARG A 168 21.55 5.26 20.28
CA ARG A 168 20.50 4.92 19.31
C ARG A 168 20.10 6.17 18.53
N GLN A 169 19.96 6.02 17.21
CA GLN A 169 19.45 7.06 16.33
C GLN A 169 17.96 6.83 16.10
N ASP A 170 17.15 7.86 16.33
CA ASP A 170 15.73 7.81 16.01
C ASP A 170 15.51 8.24 14.56
N LEU A 171 15.14 7.28 13.71
CA LEU A 171 14.90 7.47 12.29
C LEU A 171 13.41 7.40 11.94
N SER A 172 12.54 7.26 12.95
CA SER A 172 11.10 7.05 12.80
C SER A 172 10.44 8.11 11.92
N ALA A 173 10.80 9.39 12.12
CA ALA A 173 10.26 10.50 11.34
C ALA A 173 10.62 10.41 9.85
N ILE A 174 11.87 10.06 9.53
CA ILE A 174 12.35 9.96 8.14
C ILE A 174 11.65 8.80 7.42
N VAL A 175 11.59 7.63 8.08
CA VAL A 175 10.92 6.45 7.53
C VAL A 175 9.43 6.71 7.34
N THR A 176 8.77 7.32 8.33
CA THR A 176 7.35 7.68 8.26
C THR A 176 7.05 8.65 7.12
N GLN A 177 7.88 9.71 6.95
CA GLN A 177 7.68 10.68 5.88
C GLN A 177 7.79 10.05 4.49
N ARG A 178 8.77 9.17 4.29
CA ARG A 178 8.95 8.45 3.02
C ARG A 178 7.79 7.50 2.71
N ALA A 179 7.31 6.78 3.72
CA ALA A 179 6.14 5.92 3.60
C ALA A 179 4.88 6.74 3.27
N LEU A 180 4.67 7.88 3.94
CA LEU A 180 3.58 8.81 3.65
C LEU A 180 3.63 9.35 2.22
N GLU A 181 4.81 9.72 1.71
CA GLU A 181 4.96 10.18 0.33
C GLU A 181 4.56 9.08 -0.67
N SER A 182 5.05 7.86 -0.45
CA SER A 182 4.70 6.70 -1.30
C SER A 182 3.19 6.39 -1.24
N ALA A 183 2.62 6.41 -0.03
CA ALA A 183 1.21 6.17 0.21
C ALA A 183 0.31 7.21 -0.49
N ARG A 184 0.71 8.49 -0.49
CA ARG A 184 0.01 9.57 -1.20
C ARG A 184 0.05 9.39 -2.70
N GLN A 185 1.20 9.05 -3.27
CA GLN A 185 1.33 8.80 -4.70
C GLN A 185 0.43 7.64 -5.17
N LEU A 186 0.32 6.58 -4.36
CA LEU A 186 -0.60 5.47 -4.63
C LEU A 186 -2.07 5.92 -4.52
N PHE A 187 -2.39 6.70 -3.49
CA PHE A 187 -3.74 7.21 -3.27
C PHE A 187 -4.21 8.11 -4.42
N GLU A 188 -3.34 9.01 -4.89
CA GLU A 188 -3.59 9.89 -6.04
C GLU A 188 -3.85 9.11 -7.34
N ARG A 189 -3.29 7.90 -7.46
CA ARG A 189 -3.49 7.00 -8.61
C ARG A 189 -4.64 6.02 -8.39
N HIS A 190 -5.45 6.23 -7.35
CA HIS A 190 -6.57 5.36 -6.96
C HIS A 190 -6.16 3.93 -6.58
N ASP A 191 -4.89 3.69 -6.23
CA ASP A 191 -4.42 2.43 -5.67
C ASP A 191 -4.56 2.44 -4.14
N PHE A 192 -5.80 2.44 -3.68
CA PHE A 192 -6.12 2.52 -2.26
C PHE A 192 -5.69 1.28 -1.48
N GLU A 193 -5.65 0.11 -2.12
CA GLU A 193 -5.17 -1.12 -1.49
C GLU A 193 -3.64 -1.09 -1.33
N GLY A 194 -2.92 -0.56 -2.32
CA GLY A 194 -1.49 -0.27 -2.21
C GLY A 194 -1.19 0.76 -1.11
N THR A 195 -1.96 1.86 -1.04
CA THR A 195 -1.85 2.84 0.05
C THR A 195 -2.01 2.18 1.43
N THR A 196 -3.05 1.34 1.58
CA THR A 196 -3.31 0.59 2.82
C THR A 196 -2.11 -0.27 3.19
N SER A 197 -1.59 -1.05 2.22
CA SER A 197 -0.47 -1.97 2.42
C SER A 197 0.80 -1.27 2.89
N VAL A 198 1.14 -0.11 2.30
CA VAL A 198 2.34 0.67 2.69
C VAL A 198 2.23 1.20 4.12
N LEU A 199 1.07 1.72 4.52
CA LEU A 199 0.89 2.29 5.85
C LEU A 199 0.77 1.21 6.93
N GLU A 200 0.16 0.07 6.63
CA GLU A 200 0.13 -1.07 7.55
C GLU A 200 1.53 -1.67 7.76
N ASP A 201 2.33 -1.80 6.70
CA ASP A 201 3.73 -2.25 6.81
C ASP A 201 4.58 -1.28 7.64
N LEU A 202 4.38 0.04 7.46
CA LEU A 202 4.99 1.06 8.31
C LEU A 202 4.67 0.84 9.79
N TYR A 203 3.38 0.68 10.13
CA TYR A 203 2.94 0.43 11.50
C TYR A 203 3.44 -0.88 12.09
N ALA A 204 3.58 -1.92 11.25
CA ALA A 204 4.05 -3.23 11.68
C ALA A 204 5.55 -3.24 12.00
N ARG A 205 6.36 -2.47 11.26
CA ARG A 205 7.83 -2.51 11.36
C ARG A 205 8.44 -1.36 12.14
N HIS A 206 7.75 -0.22 12.23
CA HIS A 206 8.34 1.00 12.74
C HIS A 206 7.44 1.72 13.74
N SER A 207 8.08 2.37 14.72
CA SER A 207 7.41 3.34 15.56
C SER A 207 7.05 4.57 14.72
N VAL A 208 5.80 5.02 14.78
CA VAL A 208 5.33 6.24 14.12
C VAL A 208 5.30 7.40 15.14
N PRO A 209 5.99 8.53 14.85
CA PRO A 209 5.99 9.72 15.72
C PRO A 209 4.58 10.24 15.99
N LYS A 210 4.36 10.80 17.20
CA LYS A 210 3.04 11.29 17.61
C LYS A 210 2.52 12.39 16.70
N GLU A 211 3.42 13.20 16.15
CA GLU A 211 3.12 14.34 15.30
C GLU A 211 2.68 13.93 13.90
N LEU A 212 3.15 12.76 13.40
CA LEU A 212 2.84 12.26 12.06
C LEU A 212 1.72 11.20 12.05
N ARG A 213 1.45 10.59 13.21
CA ARG A 213 0.42 9.56 13.38
C ARG A 213 -0.97 9.98 12.87
N PRO A 214 -1.51 11.17 13.22
CA PRO A 214 -2.83 11.58 12.73
C PRO A 214 -2.93 11.60 11.21
N THR A 215 -1.88 12.05 10.52
CA THR A 215 -1.83 12.08 9.05
C THR A 215 -1.75 10.67 8.44
N CYS A 216 -1.05 9.74 9.08
CA CYS A 216 -1.00 8.35 8.65
C CYS A 216 -2.37 7.67 8.84
N ASP A 217 -2.98 7.88 10.00
CA ASP A 217 -4.29 7.30 10.36
C ASP A 217 -5.39 7.80 9.41
N GLU A 218 -5.47 9.11 9.18
CA GLU A 218 -6.46 9.68 8.26
C GLU A 218 -6.33 9.10 6.85
N LEU A 219 -5.10 9.01 6.32
CA LEU A 219 -4.87 8.47 4.98
C LEU A 219 -5.20 6.98 4.91
N LEU A 220 -4.84 6.20 5.94
CA LEU A 220 -5.13 4.77 6.03
C LEU A 220 -6.63 4.50 6.09
N GLU A 221 -7.37 5.24 6.93
CA GLU A 221 -8.82 5.11 7.06
C GLU A 221 -9.54 5.47 5.76
N ARG A 222 -9.15 6.57 5.11
CA ARG A 222 -9.68 6.96 3.81
C ARG A 222 -9.37 5.92 2.74
N ALA A 223 -8.16 5.38 2.70
CA ALA A 223 -7.77 4.33 1.75
C ALA A 223 -8.60 3.05 1.94
N ARG A 224 -8.82 2.62 3.19
CA ARG A 224 -9.69 1.47 3.49
C ARG A 224 -11.13 1.72 3.07
N MET A 225 -11.67 2.92 3.33
CA MET A 225 -13.02 3.28 2.91
C MET A 225 -13.16 3.22 1.39
N TRP A 226 -12.24 3.83 0.65
CA TRP A 226 -12.28 3.81 -0.81
C TRP A 226 -12.07 2.40 -1.39
N THR A 227 -11.25 1.57 -0.74
CA THR A 227 -11.10 0.15 -1.11
C THR A 227 -12.43 -0.60 -0.98
N ALA A 228 -13.17 -0.38 0.11
CA ALA A 228 -14.49 -0.97 0.31
C ALA A 228 -15.51 -0.50 -0.74
N ILE A 229 -15.51 0.81 -1.06
CA ILE A 229 -16.33 1.38 -2.14
C ILE A 229 -15.98 0.74 -3.49
N ASP A 230 -14.70 0.61 -3.81
CA ASP A 230 -14.25 0.05 -5.09
C ASP A 230 -14.64 -1.42 -5.28
N ARG A 231 -14.82 -2.13 -4.16
CA ARG A 231 -15.30 -3.52 -4.08
C ARG A 231 -16.82 -3.66 -3.92
N PHE A 232 -17.56 -2.54 -3.92
CA PHE A 232 -19.00 -2.49 -3.66
C PHE A 232 -19.42 -3.01 -2.27
N ASP A 233 -18.49 -3.09 -1.31
CA ASP A 233 -18.80 -3.35 0.10
C ASP A 233 -19.21 -2.05 0.79
N LEU A 234 -20.39 -1.56 0.42
CA LEU A 234 -20.92 -0.29 0.92
C LEU A 234 -21.18 -0.32 2.43
N ALA A 235 -21.39 -1.51 3.01
CA ALA A 235 -21.60 -1.67 4.46
C ALA A 235 -20.32 -1.39 5.24
N SER A 236 -19.20 -1.99 4.82
CA SER A 236 -17.89 -1.69 5.41
C SER A 236 -17.49 -0.23 5.15
N ALA A 237 -17.74 0.28 3.95
CA ALA A 237 -17.46 1.69 3.63
C ALA A 237 -18.23 2.65 4.54
N ALA A 238 -19.53 2.40 4.80
CA ALA A 238 -20.34 3.26 5.67
C ALA A 238 -19.82 3.24 7.12
N LYS A 239 -19.42 2.07 7.62
CA LYS A 239 -18.82 1.95 8.96
C LYS A 239 -17.53 2.76 9.06
N LEU A 240 -16.69 2.73 8.03
CA LEU A 240 -15.43 3.49 7.99
C LEU A 240 -15.66 4.99 7.89
N ALA A 241 -16.62 5.43 7.06
CA ALA A 241 -17.01 6.85 6.97
C ALA A 241 -17.52 7.41 8.30
N GLU A 242 -18.27 6.60 9.07
CA GLU A 242 -18.75 6.96 10.40
C GLU A 242 -17.61 7.10 11.42
N LEU A 243 -16.61 6.21 11.38
CA LEU A 243 -15.43 6.29 12.25
C LEU A 243 -14.57 7.53 11.94
N GLY A 244 -14.45 7.90 10.67
CA GLY A 244 -13.70 9.08 10.23
C GLY A 244 -14.46 10.42 10.28
N ASP A 245 -15.70 10.44 10.80
CA ASP A 245 -16.62 11.61 10.79
C ASP A 245 -16.82 12.26 9.41
N ASP A 246 -16.74 11.47 8.32
CA ASP A 246 -17.04 11.92 6.96
C ASP A 246 -18.56 11.88 6.71
N ARG A 247 -19.24 12.90 7.21
CA ARG A 247 -20.72 12.98 7.18
C ARG A 247 -21.30 13.03 5.78
N GLU A 248 -20.60 13.66 4.85
CA GLU A 248 -21.03 13.76 3.46
C GLU A 248 -21.00 12.38 2.81
N LYS A 249 -19.86 11.68 2.91
CA LYS A 249 -19.73 10.34 2.33
C LYS A 249 -20.63 9.33 3.02
N LEU A 250 -20.75 9.38 4.35
CA LEU A 250 -21.65 8.53 5.12
C LEU A 250 -23.11 8.67 4.67
N THR A 251 -23.55 9.91 4.40
CA THR A 251 -24.92 10.17 3.92
C THR A 251 -25.16 9.52 2.56
N GLY A 252 -24.21 9.65 1.63
CA GLY A 252 -24.26 9.00 0.31
C GLY A 252 -24.29 7.48 0.42
N LEU A 253 -23.40 6.89 1.22
CA LEU A 253 -23.29 5.43 1.40
C LEU A 253 -24.55 4.82 2.03
N ARG A 254 -25.13 5.48 3.05
CA ARG A 254 -26.40 5.04 3.67
C ARG A 254 -27.55 5.08 2.68
N ARG A 255 -27.62 6.09 1.81
CA ARG A 255 -28.61 6.14 0.72
C ARG A 255 -28.39 5.00 -0.28
N GLY A 256 -27.15 4.73 -0.66
CA GLY A 256 -26.79 3.62 -1.54
C GLY A 256 -27.19 2.26 -0.97
N LEU A 257 -26.86 1.98 0.29
CA LEU A 257 -27.28 0.75 0.98
C LEU A 257 -28.79 0.57 1.02
N ARG A 258 -29.53 1.63 1.34
CA ARG A 258 -31.00 1.61 1.34
C ARG A 258 -31.56 1.37 -0.07
N ALA A 259 -30.90 1.91 -1.10
CA ALA A 259 -31.29 1.65 -2.48
C ALA A 259 -31.03 0.21 -2.90
N LEU A 260 -29.92 -0.41 -2.46
CA LEU A 260 -29.62 -1.82 -2.73
C LEU A 260 -30.62 -2.77 -2.08
N SER A 261 -30.99 -2.55 -0.80
CA SER A 261 -31.94 -3.42 -0.09
C SER A 261 -33.33 -3.50 -0.76
N LEU A 262 -33.64 -2.56 -1.65
CA LEU A 262 -34.91 -2.51 -2.38
C LEU A 262 -34.91 -3.32 -3.69
N PHE A 263 -33.74 -3.76 -4.14
CA PHE A 263 -33.63 -4.75 -5.21
C PHE A 263 -33.71 -6.18 -4.67
N ASP A 264 -33.36 -6.40 -3.40
CA ASP A 264 -33.33 -7.73 -2.78
C ASP A 264 -34.71 -8.20 -2.25
N ASP A 265 -35.60 -7.27 -1.91
CA ASP A 265 -36.95 -7.58 -1.42
C ASP A 265 -38.06 -6.85 -2.22
N PRO A 266 -38.78 -7.56 -3.11
CA PRO A 266 -39.90 -7.01 -3.86
C PRO A 266 -41.05 -6.50 -2.97
N SER A 267 -41.18 -7.04 -1.76
CA SER A 267 -42.26 -6.74 -0.81
C SER A 267 -42.03 -5.48 0.02
N THR A 268 -40.81 -4.93 0.01
CA THR A 268 -40.51 -3.70 0.73
C THR A 268 -41.30 -2.53 0.13
N THR A 269 -42.14 -1.90 0.96
CA THR A 269 -42.95 -0.73 0.58
C THR A 269 -42.05 0.45 0.20
N TRP A 270 -42.29 0.98 -1.00
CA TRP A 270 -41.50 2.04 -1.61
C TRP A 270 -42.10 3.44 -1.39
N SER A 271 -41.24 4.43 -1.22
CA SER A 271 -41.56 5.85 -1.40
C SER A 271 -40.54 6.48 -2.35
N PRO A 272 -40.96 7.33 -3.31
CA PRO A 272 -40.06 8.03 -4.21
C PRO A 272 -39.02 8.90 -3.50
N LYS A 273 -39.23 9.22 -2.22
CA LYS A 273 -38.31 10.01 -1.38
C LYS A 273 -37.19 9.18 -0.74
N ASP A 274 -37.31 7.85 -0.74
CA ASP A 274 -36.44 6.95 0.03
C ASP A 274 -35.26 6.39 -0.76
N VAL A 275 -35.25 6.57 -2.08
CA VAL A 275 -34.32 5.91 -3.00
C VAL A 275 -33.80 6.91 -4.01
N ASP A 276 -32.79 7.67 -3.61
CA ASP A 276 -31.99 8.34 -4.62
C ASP A 276 -30.94 7.34 -5.15
N GLY A 277 -31.40 6.39 -5.96
CA GLY A 277 -30.53 5.40 -6.61
C GLY A 277 -29.55 6.02 -7.62
N LEU A 278 -29.66 7.33 -7.88
CA LEU A 278 -28.68 8.08 -8.66
C LEU A 278 -27.30 8.06 -8.00
N GLY A 279 -27.22 8.02 -6.67
CA GLY A 279 -25.95 7.88 -5.96
C GLY A 279 -25.22 6.58 -6.33
N LEU A 280 -25.95 5.47 -6.49
CA LEU A 280 -25.37 4.20 -6.93
C LEU A 280 -24.88 4.24 -8.38
N LEU A 281 -25.61 4.93 -9.26
CA LEU A 281 -25.15 5.16 -10.63
C LEU A 281 -23.88 6.00 -10.66
N GLU A 282 -23.84 7.09 -9.90
CA GLU A 282 -22.66 7.95 -9.78
C GLU A 282 -21.45 7.19 -9.22
N ASP A 283 -21.65 6.39 -8.17
CA ASP A 283 -20.59 5.56 -7.59
C ASP A 283 -20.05 4.55 -8.61
N LEU A 284 -20.92 3.91 -9.41
CA LEU A 284 -20.51 3.01 -10.50
C LEU A 284 -19.71 3.73 -11.59
N LEU A 285 -20.16 4.90 -12.03
CA LEU A 285 -19.47 5.69 -13.05
C LEU A 285 -18.10 6.16 -12.56
N THR A 286 -18.04 6.69 -11.34
CA THR A 286 -16.77 7.15 -10.75
C THR A 286 -15.81 5.97 -10.53
N ASN A 287 -16.33 4.81 -10.12
CA ASN A 287 -15.53 3.59 -9.99
C ASN A 287 -15.02 3.09 -11.37
N ALA A 288 -15.86 3.11 -12.41
CA ALA A 288 -15.44 2.80 -13.76
C ALA A 288 -14.30 3.71 -14.24
N ASP A 289 -14.40 5.01 -13.94
CA ASP A 289 -13.35 5.97 -14.28
C ASP A 289 -12.05 5.67 -13.53
N ARG A 290 -12.11 5.40 -12.22
CA ARG A 290 -10.92 4.97 -11.45
C ARG A 290 -10.30 3.67 -11.98
N CYS A 291 -11.10 2.70 -12.42
CA CYS A 291 -10.59 1.49 -13.09
C CYS A 291 -9.83 1.84 -14.36
N ALA A 292 -10.39 2.71 -15.21
CA ALA A 292 -9.74 3.13 -16.43
C ALA A 292 -8.46 3.93 -16.20
N GLN A 293 -8.43 4.81 -15.20
CA GLN A 293 -7.23 5.56 -14.80
C GLN A 293 -6.10 4.64 -14.33
N ARG A 294 -6.44 3.47 -13.75
CA ARG A 294 -5.48 2.41 -13.38
C ARG A 294 -5.10 1.48 -14.54
N GLY A 295 -5.68 1.67 -15.72
CA GLY A 295 -5.47 0.81 -16.88
C GLY A 295 -6.27 -0.51 -16.88
N HIS A 296 -7.22 -0.66 -15.95
CA HIS A 296 -8.11 -1.83 -15.87
C HIS A 296 -9.37 -1.58 -16.72
N TYR A 297 -9.22 -1.58 -18.05
CA TYR A 297 -10.28 -1.15 -18.96
C TYR A 297 -11.44 -2.15 -19.08
N ASP A 298 -11.16 -3.46 -19.03
CA ASP A 298 -12.19 -4.50 -18.98
C ASP A 298 -13.12 -4.29 -17.75
N ASP A 299 -12.52 -4.04 -16.59
CA ASP A 299 -13.22 -3.71 -15.35
C ASP A 299 -14.06 -2.43 -15.47
N ALA A 300 -13.54 -1.42 -16.14
CA ALA A 300 -14.26 -0.17 -16.40
C ALA A 300 -15.49 -0.42 -17.27
N PHE A 301 -15.37 -1.17 -18.37
CA PHE A 301 -16.51 -1.52 -19.22
C PHE A 301 -17.54 -2.39 -18.52
N ALA A 302 -17.14 -3.32 -17.65
CA ALA A 302 -18.07 -4.10 -16.85
C ALA A 302 -18.93 -3.20 -15.94
N ARG A 303 -18.32 -2.17 -15.34
CA ARG A 303 -19.02 -1.18 -14.49
C ARG A 303 -19.94 -0.26 -15.29
N LEU A 304 -19.51 0.20 -16.48
CA LEU A 304 -20.37 0.97 -17.39
C LEU A 304 -21.58 0.16 -17.87
N TYR A 305 -21.38 -1.12 -18.17
CA TYR A 305 -22.48 -2.03 -18.50
C TYR A 305 -23.47 -2.16 -17.33
N ARG A 306 -22.96 -2.38 -16.12
CA ARG A 306 -23.80 -2.46 -14.92
C ARG A 306 -24.57 -1.16 -14.66
N ALA A 307 -23.94 0.00 -14.85
CA ALA A 307 -24.60 1.30 -14.75
C ALA A 307 -25.70 1.46 -15.81
N THR A 308 -25.49 0.94 -17.02
CA THR A 308 -26.49 0.95 -18.11
C THR A 308 -27.72 0.14 -17.70
N GLU A 309 -27.53 -1.08 -17.19
CA GLU A 309 -28.63 -1.90 -16.68
C GLU A 309 -29.33 -1.23 -15.48
N LEU A 310 -28.55 -0.73 -14.53
CA LEU A 310 -29.09 -0.13 -13.31
C LEU A 310 -29.93 1.11 -13.62
N SER A 311 -29.60 1.88 -14.67
CA SER A 311 -30.39 3.06 -15.06
C SER A 311 -31.82 2.68 -15.47
N ALA A 312 -31.98 1.65 -16.32
CA ALA A 312 -33.29 1.13 -16.69
C ALA A 312 -34.02 0.50 -15.49
N GLN A 313 -33.33 -0.27 -14.67
CA GLN A 313 -33.89 -0.90 -13.47
C GLN A 313 -34.44 0.13 -12.48
N LEU A 314 -33.67 1.18 -12.21
CA LEU A 314 -34.09 2.29 -11.34
C LEU A 314 -35.30 3.01 -11.92
N ARG A 315 -35.31 3.30 -13.23
CA ARG A 315 -36.42 4.00 -13.88
C ARG A 315 -37.71 3.18 -13.85
N LEU A 316 -37.64 1.90 -14.25
CA LEU A 316 -38.77 0.97 -14.22
C LEU A 316 -39.33 0.82 -12.80
N ARG A 317 -38.47 0.67 -11.80
CA ARG A 317 -38.90 0.53 -10.42
C ARG A 317 -39.53 1.81 -9.88
N ARG A 318 -38.89 2.97 -10.08
CA ARG A 318 -39.34 4.25 -9.51
C ARG A 318 -40.60 4.81 -10.17
N THR A 319 -40.67 4.76 -11.50
CA THR A 319 -41.76 5.41 -12.25
C THR A 319 -42.91 4.46 -12.53
N HIS A 320 -42.60 3.20 -12.81
CA HIS A 320 -43.57 2.22 -13.32
C HIS A 320 -43.88 1.10 -12.32
N ASN A 321 -43.19 1.06 -11.18
CA ASN A 321 -43.28 -0.01 -10.18
C ASN A 321 -43.02 -1.40 -10.78
N VAL A 322 -42.09 -1.49 -11.72
CA VAL A 322 -41.70 -2.74 -12.39
C VAL A 322 -40.35 -3.22 -11.86
N VAL A 323 -40.26 -4.50 -11.49
CA VAL A 323 -39.02 -5.16 -11.08
C VAL A 323 -38.55 -6.06 -12.22
N THR A 324 -37.38 -5.76 -12.81
CA THR A 324 -36.86 -6.55 -13.95
C THR A 324 -36.55 -8.01 -13.62
N GLY A 325 -36.34 -8.31 -12.33
CA GLY A 325 -36.11 -9.63 -11.79
C GLY A 325 -37.38 -10.48 -11.57
N ASP A 326 -38.56 -9.86 -11.63
CA ASP A 326 -39.84 -10.53 -11.46
C ASP A 326 -40.97 -9.61 -11.95
N VAL A 327 -41.18 -9.57 -13.26
CA VAL A 327 -42.20 -8.68 -13.85
C VAL A 327 -43.59 -9.22 -13.57
N ASP A 328 -44.36 -8.48 -12.76
CA ASP A 328 -45.77 -8.77 -12.49
C ASP A 328 -46.66 -8.35 -13.67
N LEU A 329 -47.15 -9.33 -14.44
CA LEU A 329 -48.06 -9.11 -15.58
C LEU A 329 -49.43 -8.54 -15.16
N SER A 330 -49.79 -8.63 -13.89
CA SER A 330 -51.02 -8.02 -13.36
C SER A 330 -50.88 -6.52 -13.12
N ASN A 331 -49.66 -5.97 -13.20
CA ASN A 331 -49.42 -4.53 -13.05
C ASN A 331 -50.22 -3.75 -14.11
N PRO A 332 -51.19 -2.90 -13.71
CA PRO A 332 -52.08 -2.21 -14.64
C PRO A 332 -51.38 -1.12 -15.47
N ARG A 333 -50.14 -0.75 -15.12
CA ARG A 333 -49.34 0.19 -15.91
C ARG A 333 -48.71 -0.46 -17.14
N LEU A 334 -48.59 -1.80 -17.17
CA LEU A 334 -48.00 -2.49 -18.32
C LEU A 334 -48.94 -2.43 -19.53
N PRO A 335 -48.44 -2.03 -20.72
CA PRO A 335 -49.24 -2.06 -21.94
C PRO A 335 -49.68 -3.49 -22.27
N ASP A 336 -50.92 -3.67 -22.72
CA ASP A 336 -51.44 -5.00 -23.09
C ASP A 336 -50.62 -5.64 -24.23
N SER A 337 -50.06 -4.83 -25.12
CA SER A 337 -49.15 -5.27 -26.18
C SER A 337 -47.83 -5.85 -25.65
N SER A 338 -47.42 -5.47 -24.45
CA SER A 338 -46.15 -5.91 -23.85
C SER A 338 -46.27 -7.28 -23.18
N LYS A 339 -47.45 -7.59 -22.63
CA LYS A 339 -47.69 -8.80 -21.82
C LYS A 339 -47.32 -10.11 -22.54
N PRO A 340 -47.65 -10.33 -23.83
CA PRO A 340 -47.30 -11.58 -24.51
C PRO A 340 -45.79 -11.83 -24.62
N TRP A 341 -45.01 -10.80 -24.96
CA TRP A 341 -43.56 -10.98 -25.10
C TRP A 341 -42.87 -11.04 -23.74
N LEU A 342 -43.38 -10.32 -22.73
CA LEU A 342 -42.92 -10.46 -21.34
C LEU A 342 -43.13 -11.88 -20.83
N ASP A 343 -44.31 -12.46 -21.01
CA ASP A 343 -44.59 -13.84 -20.60
C ASP A 343 -43.71 -14.86 -21.34
N SER A 344 -43.33 -14.57 -22.60
CA SER A 344 -42.39 -15.42 -23.35
C SER A 344 -40.96 -15.47 -22.74
N ARG A 345 -40.61 -14.53 -21.85
CA ARG A 345 -39.35 -14.56 -21.10
C ARG A 345 -39.40 -15.45 -19.86
N ARG A 346 -40.58 -15.94 -19.51
CA ARG A 346 -40.78 -16.89 -18.43
C ARG A 346 -40.19 -18.25 -18.82
N ARG A 347 -39.34 -18.82 -17.96
CA ARG A 347 -38.75 -20.15 -18.20
C ARG A 347 -39.78 -21.28 -18.10
N ASP A 348 -40.64 -21.19 -17.09
CA ASP A 348 -41.73 -22.13 -16.81
C ASP A 348 -42.80 -21.43 -15.95
N ALA A 349 -43.99 -22.05 -15.80
CA ALA A 349 -45.13 -21.43 -15.13
C ALA A 349 -44.90 -20.98 -13.67
N LYS A 350 -43.86 -21.49 -12.99
CA LYS A 350 -43.54 -21.13 -11.60
C LYS A 350 -42.35 -20.18 -11.48
N SER A 351 -41.61 -19.97 -12.57
CA SER A 351 -40.46 -19.08 -12.60
C SER A 351 -40.89 -17.61 -12.68
N PRO A 352 -40.12 -16.70 -12.06
CA PRO A 352 -40.30 -15.26 -12.24
C PRO A 352 -40.03 -14.85 -13.68
N ILE A 353 -40.62 -13.74 -14.12
CA ILE A 353 -40.34 -13.15 -15.43
C ILE A 353 -39.10 -12.27 -15.32
N LEU A 354 -38.00 -12.72 -15.92
CA LEU A 354 -36.72 -12.01 -15.96
C LEU A 354 -36.55 -11.30 -17.30
N ILE A 355 -36.32 -9.99 -17.27
CA ILE A 355 -35.99 -9.21 -18.47
C ILE A 355 -34.58 -8.62 -18.39
N ALA A 356 -33.82 -8.79 -19.47
CA ALA A 356 -32.45 -8.29 -19.59
C ALA A 356 -32.42 -6.83 -20.09
N LEU A 357 -31.22 -6.27 -20.25
CA LEU A 357 -30.96 -4.87 -20.65
C LEU A 357 -31.88 -4.36 -21.78
N PHE A 358 -31.85 -5.01 -22.94
CA PHE A 358 -32.61 -4.57 -24.12
C PHE A 358 -34.11 -4.65 -23.91
N ASP A 359 -34.60 -5.68 -23.24
CA ASP A 359 -36.02 -5.84 -22.95
C ASP A 359 -36.50 -4.80 -21.93
N ALA A 360 -35.66 -4.42 -20.96
CA ALA A 360 -35.97 -3.36 -20.00
C ALA A 360 -36.14 -2.00 -20.67
N PHE A 361 -35.22 -1.63 -21.59
CA PHE A 361 -35.36 -0.39 -22.35
C PHE A 361 -36.50 -0.43 -23.37
N ARG A 362 -36.74 -1.57 -24.01
CA ARG A 362 -37.91 -1.78 -24.87
C ARG A 362 -39.21 -1.54 -24.09
N LEU A 363 -39.31 -2.10 -22.88
CA LEU A 363 -40.47 -1.90 -22.04
C LEU A 363 -40.65 -0.43 -21.65
N LEU A 364 -39.57 0.28 -21.33
CA LEU A 364 -39.61 1.72 -21.07
C LEU A 364 -40.14 2.51 -22.29
N ASP A 365 -39.74 2.14 -23.50
CA ASP A 365 -40.23 2.78 -24.73
C ASP A 365 -41.73 2.48 -24.96
N GLU A 366 -42.16 1.23 -24.79
CA GLU A 366 -43.58 0.83 -24.87
C GLU A 366 -44.44 1.50 -23.78
N LEU A 367 -43.86 1.87 -22.65
CA LEU A 367 -44.46 2.69 -21.58
C LEU A 367 -44.46 4.20 -21.88
N ALA A 368 -43.98 4.61 -23.07
CA ALA A 368 -43.77 6.00 -23.47
C ALA A 368 -42.86 6.79 -22.50
N ASP A 369 -41.90 6.12 -21.87
CA ASP A 369 -40.96 6.74 -20.96
C ASP A 369 -39.82 7.45 -21.73
N PRO A 370 -39.42 8.68 -21.34
CA PRO A 370 -38.35 9.41 -22.00
C PRO A 370 -37.01 8.65 -22.05
N LEU A 371 -36.72 7.82 -21.04
CA LEU A 371 -35.50 7.00 -21.03
C LEU A 371 -35.55 5.90 -22.10
N GLY A 372 -36.73 5.33 -22.35
CA GLY A 372 -36.94 4.37 -23.43
C GLY A 372 -36.73 5.01 -24.80
N ALA A 373 -37.34 6.18 -25.02
CA ALA A 373 -37.18 6.94 -26.27
C ALA A 373 -35.72 7.36 -26.50
N TYR A 374 -35.02 7.80 -25.45
CA TYR A 374 -33.59 8.11 -25.50
C TYR A 374 -32.77 6.89 -25.91
N PHE A 375 -33.02 5.73 -25.29
CA PHE A 375 -32.35 4.50 -25.66
C PHE A 375 -32.60 4.15 -27.14
N MET A 376 -33.83 4.26 -27.63
CA MET A 376 -34.14 3.94 -29.04
C MET A 376 -33.42 4.87 -30.01
N ALA A 377 -33.33 6.17 -29.68
CA ALA A 377 -32.59 7.15 -30.49
C ALA A 377 -31.07 6.90 -30.50
N HIS A 378 -30.51 6.35 -29.41
CA HIS A 378 -29.07 6.13 -29.23
C HIS A 378 -28.67 4.65 -29.23
N LYS A 379 -29.53 3.76 -29.75
CA LYS A 379 -29.35 2.31 -29.65
C LYS A 379 -28.10 1.81 -30.37
N GLU A 380 -27.84 2.32 -31.57
CA GLU A 380 -26.68 1.93 -32.38
C GLU A 380 -25.34 2.32 -31.73
N GLU A 381 -25.32 3.48 -31.07
CA GLU A 381 -24.16 3.93 -30.29
C GLU A 381 -23.87 2.96 -29.14
N LEU A 382 -24.89 2.62 -28.34
CA LEU A 382 -24.74 1.65 -27.26
C LEU A 382 -24.35 0.25 -27.77
N LEU A 383 -24.91 -0.21 -28.88
CA LEU A 383 -24.53 -1.48 -29.50
C LEU A 383 -23.04 -1.52 -29.86
N GLY A 384 -22.51 -0.42 -30.40
CA GLY A 384 -21.07 -0.30 -30.67
C GLY A 384 -20.21 -0.42 -29.40
N PHE A 385 -20.65 0.17 -28.29
CA PHE A 385 -19.95 0.04 -27.01
C PHE A 385 -20.01 -1.39 -26.45
N LEU A 386 -21.20 -2.00 -26.50
CA LEU A 386 -21.43 -3.37 -26.06
C LEU A 386 -20.63 -4.38 -26.88
N GLU A 387 -20.42 -4.14 -28.17
CA GLU A 387 -19.60 -5.00 -29.01
C GLU A 387 -18.15 -5.07 -28.50
N VAL A 388 -17.55 -3.93 -28.14
CA VAL A 388 -16.19 -3.88 -27.60
C VAL A 388 -16.12 -4.69 -26.30
N ARG A 389 -17.06 -4.46 -25.38
CA ARG A 389 -17.14 -5.20 -24.12
C ARG A 389 -17.39 -6.68 -24.33
N ASN A 390 -18.30 -7.07 -25.22
CA ASN A 390 -18.66 -8.48 -25.43
C ASN A 390 -17.51 -9.31 -26.00
N ARG A 391 -16.60 -8.69 -26.77
CA ARG A 391 -15.39 -9.34 -27.27
C ARG A 391 -14.29 -9.45 -26.22
N SER A 392 -14.44 -8.81 -25.06
CA SER A 392 -13.41 -8.75 -24.03
C SER A 392 -13.49 -9.89 -23.01
N TRP A 393 -12.43 -10.03 -22.20
CA TRP A 393 -12.22 -11.18 -21.30
C TRP A 393 -13.22 -11.24 -20.14
N LEU A 394 -13.63 -10.10 -19.59
CA LEU A 394 -14.61 -10.07 -18.50
C LEU A 394 -16.08 -10.17 -18.98
N ALA A 395 -16.29 -10.51 -20.25
CA ALA A 395 -17.60 -10.74 -20.85
C ALA A 395 -17.68 -12.12 -21.54
N HIS A 396 -17.77 -12.14 -22.86
CA HIS A 396 -17.99 -13.36 -23.65
C HIS A 396 -16.86 -13.65 -24.65
N GLY A 397 -15.81 -12.84 -24.66
CA GLY A 397 -14.71 -12.97 -25.61
C GLY A 397 -13.36 -13.11 -24.92
N VAL A 398 -12.30 -12.86 -25.69
CA VAL A 398 -10.90 -13.10 -25.29
C VAL A 398 -9.97 -11.99 -25.83
N VAL A 399 -10.52 -10.85 -26.25
CA VAL A 399 -9.75 -9.73 -26.79
C VAL A 399 -9.44 -8.74 -25.67
N PRO A 400 -8.17 -8.46 -25.35
CA PRO A 400 -7.83 -7.48 -24.33
C PRO A 400 -8.26 -6.08 -24.76
N VAL A 401 -8.83 -5.30 -23.84
CA VAL A 401 -9.14 -3.89 -24.09
C VAL A 401 -7.88 -3.05 -23.91
N THR A 402 -7.42 -2.42 -25.00
CA THR A 402 -6.23 -1.55 -24.97
C THR A 402 -6.55 -0.12 -24.55
N PRO A 403 -5.55 0.67 -24.10
CA PRO A 403 -5.74 2.11 -23.86
C PRO A 403 -6.32 2.86 -25.06
N GLU A 404 -5.91 2.51 -26.28
CA GLU A 404 -6.41 3.10 -27.52
C GLU A 404 -7.91 2.82 -27.68
N LYS A 405 -8.31 1.56 -27.51
CA LYS A 405 -9.70 1.14 -27.64
C LYS A 405 -10.58 1.80 -26.58
N TRP A 406 -10.06 1.93 -25.35
CA TRP A 406 -10.72 2.69 -24.30
C TRP A 406 -10.91 4.16 -24.67
N ARG A 407 -9.86 4.86 -25.14
CA ARG A 407 -9.96 6.28 -25.55
C ARG A 407 -10.99 6.52 -26.65
N GLU A 408 -11.14 5.57 -27.58
CA GLU A 408 -12.15 5.65 -28.65
C GLU A 408 -13.58 5.49 -28.14
N THR A 409 -13.79 4.58 -27.17
CA THR A 409 -15.13 4.04 -26.88
C THR A 409 -15.66 4.49 -25.51
N GLY A 410 -14.81 4.45 -24.48
CA GLY A 410 -15.16 4.72 -23.08
C GLY A 410 -15.80 6.09 -22.86
N PRO A 411 -15.19 7.21 -23.33
CA PRO A 411 -15.78 8.53 -23.19
C PRO A 411 -17.16 8.68 -23.85
N GLY A 412 -17.43 7.95 -24.94
CA GLY A 412 -18.74 7.90 -25.57
C GLY A 412 -19.79 7.26 -24.64
N TRP A 413 -19.45 6.12 -24.06
CA TRP A 413 -20.35 5.43 -23.14
C TRP A 413 -20.63 6.24 -21.86
N PHE A 414 -19.63 6.94 -21.32
CA PHE A 414 -19.86 7.90 -20.23
C PHE A 414 -20.88 8.97 -20.61
N ARG A 415 -20.73 9.62 -21.78
CA ARG A 415 -21.69 10.64 -22.23
C ARG A 415 -23.09 10.08 -22.42
N TRP A 416 -23.21 8.87 -22.96
CA TRP A 416 -24.47 8.17 -23.10
C TRP A 416 -25.13 7.94 -21.73
N LEU A 417 -24.34 7.49 -20.73
CA LEU A 417 -24.82 7.26 -19.37
C LEU A 417 -25.17 8.55 -18.63
N GLU A 418 -24.46 9.66 -18.86
CA GLU A 418 -24.83 10.97 -18.33
C GLU A 418 -26.20 11.43 -18.85
N GLY A 419 -26.46 11.25 -20.14
CA GLY A 419 -27.77 11.51 -20.74
C GLY A 419 -28.87 10.65 -20.11
N ALA A 420 -28.63 9.34 -19.98
CA ALA A 420 -29.54 8.41 -19.32
C ALA A 420 -29.79 8.79 -17.85
N LYS A 421 -28.73 9.14 -17.09
CA LYS A 421 -28.81 9.53 -15.67
C LYS A 421 -29.69 10.76 -15.46
N ALA A 422 -29.59 11.77 -16.33
CA ALA A 422 -30.45 12.95 -16.28
C ALA A 422 -31.95 12.58 -16.43
N LEU A 423 -32.28 11.60 -17.28
CA LEU A 423 -33.65 11.13 -17.48
C LEU A 423 -34.14 10.22 -16.34
N VAL A 424 -33.24 9.48 -15.70
CA VAL A 424 -33.56 8.77 -14.44
C VAL A 424 -33.88 9.77 -13.33
N ALA A 425 -33.19 10.92 -13.30
CA ALA A 425 -33.41 11.97 -12.31
C ALA A 425 -34.70 12.77 -12.54
N ALA A 426 -35.08 13.01 -13.79
CA ALA A 426 -36.29 13.73 -14.17
C ALA A 426 -37.55 12.93 -13.79
N SER A 427 -38.13 13.21 -12.62
CA SER A 427 -39.39 12.63 -12.12
C SER A 427 -40.46 13.69 -12.04
#